data_AF-E4YCB4-F1
#
_entry.id   AF-E4YCB4-F1
#
_cell.length_a   1.000
_cell.length_b   1.000
_cell.length_c   1.000
_cell.angle_alpha   90.00
_cell.angle_beta   90.00
_cell.angle_gamma   90.00
#
_symmetry.space_group_name_H-M   'P 1'
#
loop_
_entity.id
_entity.type
_entity.pdbx_description
1 polymer ?
#
loop_
_entity_poly.entity_id
_entity_poly.type
_entity_poly.pdbx_seq_one_letter_code
_entity_poly.pdbx_strand_id
1 'polypeptide(L)'
;MVFKWTQPKQTSKIEDKIKNIVEDATKERHLRRQRRVSDQYSESEDEEEVNYQELIKSAYAIKKESKSRSNADIYYKIVANDLEKEKARLLTEFEELQTTANLLNSKSHRKGDLRNIEKLRELVQGQDTVEEQIENEKLRIRAVEDELTRVEKETTQKRKEIGGINHAHIKQQQTTHSIKCLEDRLHKTTVEYNELTAENNRLREGIDHLRKERKKFNTQYKRYKSQLGSAKQEQRSLTEKSMIAFDQTDDANSKMAAVSERESKNNAQNMNELRELLRHIDHDTSVKDFLVTKSQDRSAQAEALAQSRRAATQNKFEAAAEKTLNEYQNAIKEVKELTGANSFEGIVDHYLKMEEANYAKFNFINEMTNQLQETQDKIKLIEQEIAALSAASDRSVEENQIQLNELKADRDGIKASIENTANAAEDSQKEISRISSKIIEIFDFLECDKKEIQARLGSDSASLDPQTLLMYISGMESKITELLAEHLAFHALTESRSDESQKSNYAKNSTSSKSVKAPLVVELIKTEEIEVDTEAIIPVSNIRQLAAVSIVEKEIERERERQAQLASEKKDTPKIN
;
A
#
# COMPACT_ATOMS: atom_id res chain seq x y z
N MET A 1 40.38 61.27 39.95
CA MET A 1 41.74 61.77 39.66
C MET A 1 42.15 62.68 40.81
N VAL A 2 43.25 62.33 41.48
CA VAL A 2 43.70 62.90 42.75
C VAL A 2 44.44 64.22 42.52
N PHE A 3 44.06 65.23 43.31
CA PHE A 3 44.71 66.52 43.51
C PHE A 3 46.23 66.38 43.76
N LYS A 4 47.04 67.20 43.09
CA LYS A 4 48.39 67.56 43.57
C LYS A 4 48.55 69.07 43.58
N TRP A 5 48.55 69.60 44.80
CA TRP A 5 48.93 70.93 45.19
C TRP A 5 50.39 70.86 45.66
N THR A 6 51.30 71.65 45.06
CA THR A 6 52.64 71.90 45.62
C THR A 6 53.13 73.28 45.17
N GLN A 7 52.98 74.25 46.06
CA GLN A 7 53.92 75.33 46.35
C GLN A 7 54.46 75.01 47.77
N PRO A 8 55.66 75.47 48.24
CA PRO A 8 56.08 76.86 48.05
C PRO A 8 57.61 77.17 48.15
N LYS A 9 57.91 78.49 48.06
CA LYS A 9 59.06 79.23 48.65
C LYS A 9 60.44 79.08 48.02
N GLN A 10 60.93 80.17 47.42
CA GLN A 10 62.10 80.89 47.93
C GLN A 10 62.07 82.37 47.50
N THR A 11 61.58 83.20 48.41
CA THR A 11 61.90 84.63 48.51
C THR A 11 63.25 84.75 49.21
N SER A 12 64.32 85.01 48.46
CA SER A 12 65.64 85.33 49.04
C SER A 12 66.53 85.95 47.98
N LYS A 13 66.22 87.20 47.59
CA LYS A 13 67.14 88.00 46.74
C LYS A 13 66.93 89.51 46.83
N ILE A 14 66.09 89.98 47.76
CA ILE A 14 65.80 91.41 47.97
C ILE A 14 66.20 91.88 49.38
N GLU A 15 66.42 90.96 50.33
CA GLU A 15 66.88 91.30 51.69
C GLU A 15 68.42 91.40 51.83
N ASP A 16 69.20 90.86 50.88
CA ASP A 16 70.67 90.89 50.92
C ASP A 16 71.30 92.16 50.31
N LYS A 17 70.52 93.02 49.64
CA LYS A 17 71.01 94.29 49.08
C LYS A 17 70.77 95.52 49.96
N ILE A 18 70.03 95.38 51.06
CA ILE A 18 69.72 96.47 52.00
C ILE A 18 70.67 96.46 53.23
N LYS A 19 71.45 95.38 53.43
CA LYS A 19 72.45 95.28 54.51
C LYS A 19 73.85 95.85 54.18
N ASN A 20 74.14 96.17 52.92
CA ASN A 20 75.50 96.59 52.49
C ASN A 20 75.71 98.11 52.37
N ILE A 21 74.80 98.95 52.87
CA ILE A 21 74.92 100.43 52.78
C ILE A 21 74.79 101.13 54.16
N VAL A 22 74.63 100.40 55.27
CA VAL A 22 74.36 101.02 56.60
C VAL A 22 75.35 100.62 57.72
N GLU A 23 76.40 99.85 57.46
CA GLU A 23 77.39 99.43 58.49
C GLU A 23 78.86 99.72 58.12
N ASP A 24 79.17 100.93 57.65
CA ASP A 24 80.57 101.44 57.63
C ASP A 24 80.71 102.85 58.24
N ALA A 25 79.76 103.21 59.09
CA ALA A 25 79.87 104.32 60.02
C ALA A 25 79.72 103.79 61.44
N THR A 26 80.77 103.97 62.25
CA THR A 26 80.81 103.86 63.71
C THR A 26 81.26 102.52 64.33
N LYS A 27 82.57 102.28 64.31
CA LYS A 27 83.28 101.71 65.47
C LYS A 27 84.25 102.75 66.06
N GLU A 28 83.96 103.13 67.31
CA GLU A 28 84.89 103.39 68.43
C GLU A 28 86.17 104.20 68.09
N ARG A 29 86.36 105.47 68.48
CA ARG A 29 86.29 106.08 69.82
C ARG A 29 86.85 105.18 70.93
N HIS A 30 88.16 105.24 71.18
CA HIS A 30 88.76 105.54 72.50
C HIS A 30 90.29 105.35 72.52
N LEU A 31 91.04 106.45 72.69
CA LEU A 31 92.11 106.53 73.70
C LEU A 31 92.34 107.99 74.12
N ARG A 32 92.16 108.22 75.42
CA ARG A 32 92.41 109.45 76.16
C ARG A 32 93.93 109.73 76.21
N ARG A 33 94.37 111.01 76.22
CA ARG A 33 94.82 111.75 77.43
C ARG A 33 95.39 113.15 77.10
N GLN A 34 94.84 114.15 77.79
CA GLN A 34 95.42 115.45 78.21
C GLN A 34 96.88 115.32 78.74
N ARG A 35 97.80 116.31 78.77
CA ARG A 35 97.76 117.74 79.19
C ARG A 35 99.17 118.35 78.93
N ARG A 36 99.31 119.56 78.33
CA ARG A 36 99.60 120.92 78.90
C ARG A 36 101.09 121.35 79.08
N VAL A 37 101.39 122.48 78.41
CA VAL A 37 102.10 123.73 78.82
C VAL A 37 103.57 123.68 79.24
N SER A 38 104.42 124.47 78.55
CA SER A 38 105.33 125.45 79.17
C SER A 38 105.90 126.43 78.13
N ASP A 39 105.93 127.71 78.50
CA ASP A 39 106.69 128.82 77.88
C ASP A 39 108.20 128.63 78.04
N GLN A 40 109.00 129.26 77.15
CA GLN A 40 109.97 130.30 77.53
C GLN A 40 110.63 131.02 76.33
N TYR A 41 111.15 132.21 76.63
CA TYR A 41 111.55 133.38 75.81
C TYR A 41 113.00 133.35 75.26
N SER A 42 113.30 134.36 74.42
CA SER A 42 114.61 135.06 74.19
C SER A 42 115.30 134.80 72.83
N GLU A 43 116.10 135.69 72.20
CA GLU A 43 116.21 137.15 71.92
C GLU A 43 117.53 137.33 71.10
N SER A 44 117.67 138.42 70.31
CA SER A 44 118.88 139.06 69.67
C SER A 44 118.76 139.23 68.14
N GLU A 45 118.55 140.44 67.56
CA GLU A 45 119.52 141.53 67.24
C GLU A 45 120.54 141.09 66.16
N ASP A 46 120.65 141.68 64.95
CA ASP A 46 121.18 143.02 64.56
C ASP A 46 120.58 143.46 63.17
N GLU A 47 120.03 144.67 63.01
CA GLU A 47 120.63 145.95 62.55
C GLU A 47 120.96 146.08 61.04
N GLU A 48 120.38 147.15 60.44
CA GLU A 48 120.88 147.99 59.32
C GLU A 48 121.09 147.32 57.93
N GLU A 49 120.72 147.85 56.76
CA GLU A 49 120.20 149.13 56.27
C GLU A 49 119.75 148.91 54.80
N VAL A 50 118.66 149.59 54.39
CA VAL A 50 118.47 150.21 53.05
C VAL A 50 118.37 149.29 51.80
N ASN A 51 117.23 149.32 51.08
CA ASN A 51 117.06 150.18 49.88
C ASN A 51 115.74 149.92 49.09
N TYR A 52 114.73 150.77 49.31
CA TYR A 52 113.73 151.26 48.34
C TYR A 52 113.03 150.34 47.30
N GLN A 53 112.80 149.03 47.51
CA GLN A 53 111.92 148.23 46.62
C GLN A 53 110.78 147.41 47.25
N GLU A 54 110.75 147.15 48.56
CA GLU A 54 109.70 146.30 49.17
C GLU A 54 108.38 147.01 49.52
N LEU A 55 108.35 148.36 49.52
CA LEU A 55 107.16 149.13 49.90
C LEU A 55 105.98 148.97 48.91
N ILE A 56 106.22 148.52 47.68
CA ILE A 56 105.16 148.33 46.66
C ILE A 56 104.46 146.96 46.79
N LYS A 57 105.13 145.93 47.35
CA LYS A 57 104.54 144.58 47.44
C LYS A 57 103.61 144.40 48.65
N SER A 58 103.87 145.05 49.78
CA SER A 58 103.05 144.89 50.99
C SER A 58 101.68 145.58 50.92
N ALA A 59 101.52 146.62 50.09
CA ALA A 59 100.22 147.29 49.91
C ALA A 59 99.20 146.47 49.08
N TYR A 60 99.65 145.55 48.23
CA TYR A 60 98.75 144.72 47.40
C TYR A 60 98.20 143.47 48.12
N ALA A 61 98.86 142.99 49.19
CA ALA A 61 98.44 141.79 49.90
C ALA A 61 97.23 142.03 50.83
N ILE A 62 97.17 143.18 51.50
CA ILE A 62 96.12 143.46 52.51
C ILE A 62 94.73 143.69 51.87
N LYS A 63 94.66 144.12 50.60
CA LYS A 63 93.38 144.34 49.90
C LYS A 63 92.72 143.04 49.38
N LYS A 64 93.47 141.94 49.26
CA LYS A 64 92.95 140.65 48.77
C LYS A 64 92.28 139.83 49.87
N GLU A 65 92.70 140.00 51.13
CA GLU A 65 92.21 139.19 52.26
C GLU A 65 90.87 139.69 52.85
N SER A 66 90.57 140.99 52.76
CA SER A 66 89.29 141.56 53.24
C SER A 66 88.06 141.16 52.40
N LYS A 67 88.23 140.98 51.08
CA LYS A 67 87.12 140.60 50.18
C LYS A 67 86.72 139.11 50.25
N SER A 68 87.55 138.23 50.81
CA SER A 68 87.25 136.79 50.86
C SER A 68 86.45 136.38 52.11
N ARG A 69 86.58 137.12 53.24
CA ARG A 69 85.81 136.84 54.47
C ARG A 69 84.33 137.28 54.41
N SER A 70 83.97 138.31 53.64
CA SER A 70 82.58 138.77 53.54
C SER A 70 81.66 137.86 52.71
N ASN A 71 82.21 137.05 51.80
CA ASN A 71 81.40 136.17 50.93
C ASN A 71 81.01 134.85 51.60
N ALA A 72 81.72 134.40 52.64
CA ALA A 72 81.39 133.16 53.34
C ALA A 72 80.16 133.29 54.28
N ASP A 73 79.94 134.47 54.86
CA ASP A 73 78.90 134.71 55.87
C ASP A 73 77.49 134.82 55.27
N ILE A 74 77.37 135.23 54.01
CA ILE A 74 76.11 135.27 53.27
C ILE A 74 75.61 133.85 52.93
N TYR A 75 76.53 132.93 52.64
CA TYR A 75 76.18 131.56 52.26
C TYR A 75 75.57 130.76 53.41
N TYR A 76 76.05 130.94 54.65
CA TYR A 76 75.53 130.24 55.82
C TYR A 76 74.09 130.66 56.20
N LYS A 77 73.72 131.94 56.01
CA LYS A 77 72.35 132.41 56.32
C LYS A 77 71.28 131.89 55.35
N ILE A 78 71.63 131.68 54.08
CA ILE A 78 70.69 131.15 53.07
C ILE A 78 70.37 129.68 53.39
N VAL A 79 71.40 128.87 53.65
CA VAL A 79 71.25 127.43 53.95
C VAL A 79 70.43 127.19 55.22
N ALA A 80 70.60 128.00 56.26
CA ALA A 80 69.82 127.87 57.49
C ALA A 80 68.31 128.13 57.28
N ASN A 81 67.97 129.08 56.41
CA ASN A 81 66.57 129.47 56.14
C ASN A 81 65.86 128.44 55.24
N ASP A 82 66.58 127.81 54.32
CA ASP A 82 66.05 126.73 53.49
C ASP A 82 65.75 125.47 54.32
N LEU A 83 66.59 125.16 55.32
CA LEU A 83 66.38 124.05 56.25
C LEU A 83 65.13 124.23 57.13
N GLU A 84 64.83 125.45 57.58
CA GLU A 84 63.60 125.73 58.35
C GLU A 84 62.33 125.59 57.51
N LYS A 85 62.35 126.01 56.24
CA LYS A 85 61.23 125.82 55.30
C LYS A 85 60.94 124.35 55.02
N GLU A 86 61.99 123.54 54.82
CA GLU A 86 61.84 122.11 54.55
C GLU A 86 61.18 121.39 55.74
N LYS A 87 61.56 121.75 56.97
CA LYS A 87 60.97 121.20 58.19
C LYS A 87 59.48 121.55 58.34
N ALA A 88 59.10 122.79 57.99
CA ALA A 88 57.70 123.21 58.05
C ALA A 88 56.83 122.41 57.05
N ARG A 89 57.34 122.16 55.84
CA ARG A 89 56.63 121.38 54.81
C ARG A 89 56.41 119.91 55.22
N LEU A 90 57.43 119.28 55.81
CA LEU A 90 57.30 117.90 56.29
C LEU A 90 56.30 117.76 57.44
N LEU A 91 56.18 118.77 58.31
CA LEU A 91 55.18 118.78 59.37
C LEU A 91 53.76 118.90 58.82
N THR A 92 53.53 119.75 57.82
CA THR A 92 52.22 119.86 57.17
C THR A 92 51.82 118.57 56.44
N GLU A 93 52.76 117.92 55.75
CA GLU A 93 52.49 116.63 55.08
C GLU A 93 52.18 115.52 56.10
N PHE A 94 52.83 115.53 57.26
CA PHE A 94 52.53 114.56 58.33
C PHE A 94 51.11 114.74 58.89
N GLU A 95 50.67 115.97 59.12
CA GLU A 95 49.30 116.26 59.57
C GLU A 95 48.24 115.87 58.53
N GLU A 96 48.51 116.10 57.24
CA GLU A 96 47.64 115.66 56.14
C GLU A 96 47.52 114.12 56.05
N LEU A 97 48.63 113.40 56.18
CA LEU A 97 48.61 111.93 56.22
C LEU A 97 47.87 111.40 57.45
N GLN A 98 48.02 112.05 58.60
CA GLN A 98 47.32 111.63 59.81
C GLN A 98 45.81 111.88 59.74
N THR A 99 45.38 112.99 59.14
CA THR A 99 43.95 113.28 58.95
C THR A 99 43.30 112.33 57.93
N THR A 100 43.99 111.98 56.84
CA THR A 100 43.50 111.00 55.86
C THR A 100 43.39 109.58 56.42
N ALA A 101 44.36 109.15 57.24
CA ALA A 101 44.29 107.87 57.95
C ALA A 101 43.09 107.80 58.92
N ASN A 102 42.82 108.89 59.64
CA ASN A 102 41.68 109.00 60.53
C ASN A 102 40.33 109.04 59.77
N LEU A 103 40.29 109.65 58.60
CA LEU A 103 39.10 109.66 57.73
C LEU A 103 38.80 108.25 57.21
N LEU A 104 39.80 107.52 56.73
CA LEU A 104 39.66 106.12 56.30
C LEU A 104 39.21 105.21 57.44
N ASN A 105 39.73 105.44 58.65
CA ASN A 105 39.32 104.71 59.85
C ASN A 105 38.08 105.30 60.55
N SER A 106 37.36 106.20 59.86
CA SER A 106 36.12 106.77 60.39
C SER A 106 35.06 105.70 60.56
N LYS A 107 34.27 105.83 61.64
CA LYS A 107 33.16 104.91 61.96
C LYS A 107 32.14 104.76 60.81
N SER A 108 32.03 105.76 59.93
CA SER A 108 31.13 105.73 58.77
C SER A 108 31.58 104.71 57.71
N HIS A 109 32.86 104.73 57.32
CA HIS A 109 33.41 103.81 56.31
C HIS A 109 33.36 102.36 56.80
N ARG A 110 33.75 102.10 58.05
CA ARG A 110 33.65 100.76 58.65
C ARG A 110 32.22 100.20 58.67
N LYS A 111 31.22 101.05 58.89
CA LYS A 111 29.80 100.65 58.84
C LYS A 111 29.33 100.40 57.41
N GLY A 112 29.84 101.15 56.43
CA GLY A 112 29.64 100.90 55.01
C GLY A 112 30.21 99.54 54.58
N ASP A 113 31.44 99.25 54.99
CA ASP A 113 32.11 97.98 54.68
C ASP A 113 31.37 96.78 55.30
N LEU A 114 30.92 96.89 56.55
CA LEU A 114 30.10 95.85 57.18
C LEU A 114 28.79 95.59 56.42
N ARG A 115 28.10 96.66 55.98
CA ARG A 115 26.88 96.53 55.17
C ARG A 115 27.17 95.89 53.81
N ASN A 116 28.30 96.20 53.20
CA ASN A 116 28.71 95.58 51.94
C ASN A 116 29.03 94.10 52.12
N ILE A 117 29.71 93.73 53.21
CA ILE A 117 29.99 92.32 53.56
C ILE A 117 28.69 91.56 53.80
N GLU A 118 27.72 92.15 54.48
CA GLU A 118 26.43 91.51 54.77
C GLU A 118 25.62 91.31 53.48
N LYS A 119 25.58 92.32 52.59
CA LYS A 119 24.99 92.18 51.24
C LYS A 119 25.70 91.10 50.40
N LEU A 120 27.03 91.03 50.45
CA LEU A 120 27.79 89.99 49.74
C LEU A 120 27.46 88.60 50.29
N ARG A 121 27.27 88.45 51.60
CA ARG A 121 26.83 87.19 52.21
C ARG A 121 25.43 86.81 51.75
N GLU A 122 24.48 87.74 51.73
CA GLU A 122 23.12 87.49 51.22
C GLU A 122 23.14 87.07 49.75
N LEU A 123 23.96 87.72 48.91
CA LEU A 123 24.11 87.38 47.49
C LEU A 123 24.74 86.00 47.29
N VAL A 124 25.75 85.62 48.08
CA VAL A 124 26.36 84.29 48.02
C VAL A 124 25.35 83.22 48.45
N GLN A 125 24.59 83.44 49.51
CA GLN A 125 23.52 82.52 49.91
C GLN A 125 22.44 82.41 48.83
N GLY A 126 22.06 83.53 48.20
CA GLY A 126 21.16 83.53 47.05
C GLY A 126 21.71 82.71 45.88
N GLN A 127 23.00 82.84 45.56
CA GLN A 127 23.65 82.04 44.53
C GLN A 127 23.61 80.55 44.87
N ASP A 128 23.96 80.17 46.10
CA ASP A 128 23.95 78.77 46.54
C ASP A 128 22.54 78.15 46.41
N THR A 129 21.49 78.88 46.79
CA THR A 129 20.11 78.39 46.66
C THR A 129 19.65 78.24 45.21
N VAL A 130 20.06 79.15 44.33
CA VAL A 130 19.75 79.05 42.89
C VAL A 130 20.53 77.90 42.25
N GLU A 131 21.77 77.68 42.66
CA GLU A 131 22.60 76.57 42.19
C GLU A 131 22.01 75.22 42.62
N GLU A 132 21.50 75.11 43.85
CA GLU A 132 20.75 73.94 44.32
C GLU A 132 19.47 73.70 43.49
N GLN A 133 18.70 74.75 43.20
CA GLN A 133 17.50 74.63 42.35
C GLN A 133 17.84 74.20 40.92
N ILE A 134 18.92 74.72 40.35
CA ILE A 134 19.41 74.33 39.02
C ILE A 134 19.81 72.86 39.01
N GLU A 135 20.52 72.38 40.03
CA GLU A 135 20.90 70.96 40.12
C GLU A 135 19.68 70.05 40.28
N ASN A 136 18.70 70.44 41.10
CA ASN A 136 17.44 69.69 41.23
C ASN A 136 16.67 69.64 39.90
N GLU A 137 16.58 70.75 39.16
CA GLU A 137 15.90 70.76 37.86
C GLU A 137 16.67 69.94 36.81
N LYS A 138 18.01 69.98 36.81
CA LYS A 138 18.84 69.09 35.97
C LYS A 138 18.60 67.62 36.27
N LEU A 139 18.44 67.23 37.54
CA LEU A 139 18.09 65.86 37.92
C LEU A 139 16.71 65.48 37.40
N ARG A 140 15.73 66.39 37.48
CA ARG A 140 14.38 66.17 36.95
C ARG A 140 14.39 66.00 35.42
N ILE A 141 15.16 66.83 34.71
CA ILE A 141 15.33 66.72 33.26
C ILE A 141 15.92 65.35 32.91
N ARG A 142 16.99 64.91 33.57
CA ARG A 142 17.57 63.58 33.34
C ARG A 142 16.57 62.45 33.59
N ALA A 143 15.78 62.53 34.66
CA ALA A 143 14.77 61.51 34.94
C ALA A 143 13.69 61.44 33.84
N VAL A 144 13.29 62.59 33.29
CA VAL A 144 12.34 62.64 32.17
C VAL A 144 12.98 62.15 30.87
N GLU A 145 14.25 62.46 30.61
CA GLU A 145 15.00 61.94 29.46
C GLU A 145 15.13 60.41 29.53
N ASP A 146 15.45 59.86 30.70
CA ASP A 146 15.52 58.42 30.92
C ASP A 146 14.16 57.75 30.64
N GLU A 147 13.07 58.33 31.14
CA GLU A 147 11.72 57.82 30.90
C GLU A 147 11.31 57.93 29.42
N LEU A 148 11.67 59.03 28.75
CA LEU A 148 11.44 59.20 27.32
C LEU A 148 12.16 58.11 26.52
N THR A 149 13.44 57.87 26.81
CA THR A 149 14.19 56.81 26.12
C THR A 149 13.62 55.41 26.39
N ARG A 150 13.06 55.17 27.58
CA ARG A 150 12.37 53.92 27.92
C ARG A 150 11.13 53.72 27.05
N VAL A 151 10.27 54.73 26.97
CA VAL A 151 9.03 54.69 26.18
C VAL A 151 9.33 54.61 24.68
N GLU A 152 10.37 55.29 24.19
CA GLU A 152 10.82 55.18 22.80
C GLU A 152 11.33 53.77 22.47
N LYS A 153 12.11 53.16 23.37
CA LYS A 153 12.53 51.75 23.24
C LYS A 153 11.33 50.80 23.22
N GLU A 154 10.36 50.98 24.11
CA GLU A 154 9.14 50.14 24.11
C GLU A 154 8.32 50.34 22.83
N THR A 155 8.19 51.57 22.35
CA THR A 155 7.46 51.89 21.12
C THR A 155 8.15 51.30 19.89
N THR A 156 9.47 51.38 19.82
CA THR A 156 10.24 50.76 18.73
C THR A 156 10.16 49.23 18.78
N GLN A 157 10.19 48.63 19.97
CA GLN A 157 9.99 47.20 20.18
C GLN A 157 8.60 46.76 19.68
N LYS A 158 7.51 47.41 20.11
CA LYS A 158 6.15 47.09 19.64
C LYS A 158 5.98 47.30 18.13
N ARG A 159 6.60 48.33 17.55
CA ARG A 159 6.59 48.55 16.08
C ARG A 159 7.32 47.42 15.33
N LYS A 160 8.40 46.89 15.89
CA LYS A 160 9.10 45.71 15.35
C LYS A 160 8.23 44.45 15.46
N GLU A 161 7.58 44.23 16.60
CA GLU A 161 6.69 43.08 16.83
C GLU A 161 5.46 43.08 15.92
N ILE A 162 4.86 44.25 15.66
CA ILE A 162 3.69 44.38 14.78
C ILE A 162 4.07 44.21 13.30
N GLY A 163 5.38 44.27 12.95
CA GLY A 163 5.87 43.99 11.60
C GLY A 163 5.47 45.05 10.56
N GLY A 164 5.01 46.23 10.99
CA GLY A 164 4.52 47.30 10.13
C GLY A 164 3.01 47.23 9.82
N ILE A 165 2.45 48.34 9.38
CA ILE A 165 0.99 48.52 9.19
C ILE A 165 0.41 47.53 8.18
N ASN A 166 1.19 47.17 7.15
CA ASN A 166 0.75 46.26 6.08
C ASN A 166 0.91 44.77 6.42
N HIS A 167 1.61 44.42 7.51
CA HIS A 167 1.88 43.02 7.84
C HIS A 167 0.60 42.24 8.14
N ALA A 168 -0.34 42.84 8.88
CA ALA A 168 -1.64 42.24 9.16
C ALA A 168 -2.45 41.98 7.87
N HIS A 169 -2.45 42.94 6.95
CA HIS A 169 -3.15 42.81 5.67
C HIS A 169 -2.51 41.75 4.76
N ILE A 170 -1.18 41.70 4.67
CA ILE A 170 -0.46 40.67 3.90
C ILE A 170 -0.73 39.29 4.49
N LYS A 171 -0.68 39.14 5.82
CA LYS A 171 -1.00 37.87 6.50
C LYS A 171 -2.45 37.45 6.25
N GLN A 172 -3.39 38.39 6.27
CA GLN A 172 -4.79 38.12 5.94
C GLN A 172 -4.96 37.70 4.47
N GLN A 173 -4.26 38.34 3.52
CA GLN A 173 -4.25 37.93 2.12
C GLN A 173 -3.66 36.54 1.92
N GLN A 174 -2.54 36.22 2.57
CA GLN A 174 -1.95 34.88 2.54
C GLN A 174 -2.90 33.83 3.12
N THR A 175 -3.58 34.16 4.23
CA THR A 175 -4.56 33.26 4.84
C THR A 175 -5.76 33.04 3.92
N THR A 176 -6.32 34.11 3.33
CA THR A 176 -7.45 33.97 2.39
C THR A 176 -7.06 33.23 1.12
N HIS A 177 -5.85 33.44 0.60
CA HIS A 177 -5.34 32.65 -0.52
C HIS A 177 -5.19 31.16 -0.16
N SER A 178 -4.62 30.86 1.01
CA SER A 178 -4.51 29.48 1.51
C SER A 178 -5.88 28.83 1.69
N ILE A 179 -6.88 29.56 2.19
CA ILE A 179 -8.26 29.06 2.32
C ILE A 179 -8.81 28.70 0.93
N LYS A 180 -8.69 29.60 -0.05
CA LYS A 180 -9.12 29.33 -1.43
C LYS A 180 -8.44 28.11 -2.04
N CYS A 181 -7.12 27.96 -1.87
CA CYS A 181 -6.42 26.77 -2.38
C CYS A 181 -6.91 25.47 -1.73
N LEU A 182 -7.26 25.51 -0.44
CA LEU A 182 -7.84 24.35 0.26
C LEU A 182 -9.28 24.08 -0.19
N GLU A 183 -10.08 25.11 -0.42
CA GLU A 183 -11.44 25.01 -0.97
C GLU A 183 -11.42 24.43 -2.39
N ASP A 184 -10.54 24.90 -3.26
CA ASP A 184 -10.38 24.39 -4.63
C ASP A 184 -9.94 22.92 -4.63
N ARG A 185 -9.02 22.56 -3.73
CA ARG A 185 -8.58 21.17 -3.57
C ARG A 185 -9.74 20.30 -3.07
N LEU A 186 -10.51 20.77 -2.09
CA LEU A 186 -11.69 20.06 -1.58
C LEU A 186 -12.73 19.88 -2.68
N HIS A 187 -13.02 20.93 -3.43
CA HIS A 187 -13.95 20.89 -4.56
C HIS A 187 -13.50 19.87 -5.60
N LYS A 188 -12.22 19.90 -5.99
CA LYS A 188 -11.66 18.91 -6.93
C LYS A 188 -11.85 17.47 -6.43
N THR A 189 -11.49 17.20 -5.17
CA THR A 189 -11.68 15.85 -4.59
C THR A 189 -13.15 15.45 -4.49
N THR A 190 -14.06 16.40 -4.28
CA THR A 190 -15.50 16.15 -4.22
C THR A 190 -16.05 15.81 -5.60
N VAL A 191 -15.60 16.50 -6.65
CA VAL A 191 -15.96 16.20 -8.04
C VAL A 191 -15.45 14.81 -8.42
N GLU A 192 -14.18 14.51 -8.17
CA GLU A 192 -13.60 13.18 -8.42
C GLU A 192 -14.37 12.07 -7.68
N TYR A 193 -14.75 12.31 -6.41
CA TYR A 193 -15.57 11.38 -5.64
C TYR A 193 -16.96 11.15 -6.26
N ASN A 194 -17.62 12.23 -6.72
CA ASN A 194 -18.92 12.13 -7.36
C ASN A 194 -18.85 11.39 -8.70
N GLU A 195 -17.78 11.61 -9.48
CA GLU A 195 -17.52 10.88 -10.73
C GLU A 195 -17.32 9.38 -10.46
N LEU A 196 -16.47 9.02 -9.49
CA LEU A 196 -16.28 7.63 -9.08
C LEU A 196 -17.57 6.99 -8.58
N THR A 197 -18.41 7.76 -7.86
CA THR A 197 -19.72 7.28 -7.38
C THR A 197 -20.69 7.04 -8.54
N ALA A 198 -20.71 7.93 -9.54
CA ALA A 198 -21.52 7.77 -10.74
C ALA A 198 -21.06 6.55 -11.57
N GLU A 199 -19.76 6.36 -11.73
CA GLU A 199 -19.20 5.18 -12.38
C GLU A 199 -19.54 3.90 -11.61
N ASN A 200 -19.42 3.90 -10.28
CA ASN A 200 -19.78 2.77 -9.44
C ASN A 200 -21.27 2.39 -9.60
N ASN A 201 -22.15 3.39 -9.64
CA ASN A 201 -23.57 3.17 -9.91
C ASN A 201 -23.81 2.58 -11.30
N ARG A 202 -23.12 3.07 -12.34
CA ARG A 202 -23.20 2.50 -13.70
C ARG A 202 -22.74 1.04 -13.73
N LEU A 203 -21.66 0.72 -13.02
CA LEU A 203 -21.18 -0.67 -12.90
C LEU A 203 -22.17 -1.55 -12.14
N ARG A 204 -22.79 -1.06 -11.07
CA ARG A 204 -23.86 -1.78 -10.35
C ARG A 204 -25.06 -2.06 -11.23
N GLU A 205 -25.51 -1.09 -12.01
CA GLU A 205 -26.59 -1.28 -12.99
C GLU A 205 -26.21 -2.32 -14.05
N GLY A 206 -24.97 -2.29 -14.54
CA GLY A 206 -24.44 -3.30 -15.46
C GLY A 206 -24.44 -4.71 -14.86
N ILE A 207 -23.99 -4.84 -13.60
CA ILE A 207 -24.03 -6.12 -12.86
C ILE A 207 -25.48 -6.61 -12.72
N ASP A 208 -26.41 -5.73 -12.34
CA ASP A 208 -27.81 -6.10 -12.18
C ASP A 208 -28.48 -6.48 -13.51
N HIS A 209 -28.10 -5.84 -14.61
CA HIS A 209 -28.51 -6.23 -15.95
C HIS A 209 -28.05 -7.66 -16.26
N LEU A 210 -26.75 -7.95 -16.11
CA LEU A 210 -26.17 -9.27 -16.34
C LEU A 210 -26.79 -10.34 -15.42
N ARG A 211 -27.11 -10.01 -14.16
CA ARG A 211 -27.80 -10.93 -13.24
C ARG A 211 -29.22 -11.26 -13.72
N LYS A 212 -29.95 -10.27 -14.23
CA LYS A 212 -31.29 -10.48 -14.83
C LYS A 212 -31.20 -11.36 -16.08
N GLU A 213 -30.22 -11.13 -16.95
CA GLU A 213 -29.98 -11.97 -18.13
C GLU A 213 -29.63 -13.40 -17.75
N ARG A 214 -28.70 -13.60 -16.80
CA ARG A 214 -28.37 -14.93 -16.27
C ARG A 214 -29.59 -15.64 -15.69
N LYS A 215 -30.49 -14.92 -15.00
CA LYS A 215 -31.74 -15.49 -14.51
C LYS A 215 -32.66 -15.94 -15.65
N LYS A 216 -32.80 -15.13 -16.71
CA LYS A 216 -33.58 -15.50 -17.91
C LYS A 216 -32.96 -16.73 -18.59
N PHE A 217 -31.63 -16.75 -18.76
CA PHE A 217 -30.91 -17.87 -19.34
C PHE A 217 -31.09 -19.15 -18.53
N ASN A 218 -30.88 -19.11 -17.22
CA ASN A 218 -31.09 -20.26 -16.34
C ASN A 218 -32.53 -20.80 -16.39
N THR A 219 -33.52 -19.92 -16.54
CA THR A 219 -34.93 -20.33 -16.67
C THR A 219 -35.14 -21.08 -17.99
N GLN A 220 -34.60 -20.57 -19.09
CA GLN A 220 -34.65 -21.23 -20.39
C GLN A 220 -33.90 -22.57 -20.37
N TYR A 221 -32.70 -22.60 -19.80
CA TYR A 221 -31.90 -23.82 -19.65
C TYR A 221 -32.65 -24.90 -18.87
N LYS A 222 -33.28 -24.54 -17.73
CA LYS A 222 -34.12 -25.48 -16.96
C LYS A 222 -35.29 -26.02 -17.78
N ARG A 223 -35.95 -25.15 -18.55
CA ARG A 223 -37.04 -25.56 -19.46
C ARG A 223 -36.54 -26.55 -20.52
N TYR A 224 -35.43 -26.25 -21.19
CA TYR A 224 -34.85 -27.15 -22.20
C TYR A 224 -34.38 -28.47 -21.61
N LYS A 225 -33.75 -28.45 -20.42
CA LYS A 225 -33.37 -29.67 -19.70
C LYS A 225 -34.59 -30.54 -19.38
N SER A 226 -35.69 -29.93 -18.94
CA SER A 226 -36.95 -30.65 -18.69
C SER A 226 -37.57 -31.21 -19.97
N GLN A 227 -37.57 -30.45 -21.07
CA GLN A 227 -38.06 -30.92 -22.37
C GLN A 227 -37.21 -32.07 -22.91
N LEU A 228 -35.90 -31.99 -22.78
CA LEU A 228 -34.99 -33.08 -23.15
C LEU A 228 -35.24 -34.34 -22.31
N GLY A 229 -35.49 -34.18 -21.00
CA GLY A 229 -35.88 -35.28 -20.12
C GLY A 229 -37.17 -35.97 -20.58
N SER A 230 -38.20 -35.17 -20.90
CA SER A 230 -39.48 -35.68 -21.43
C SER A 230 -39.32 -36.39 -22.78
N ALA A 231 -38.55 -35.81 -23.70
CA ALA A 231 -38.30 -36.42 -25.01
C ALA A 231 -37.53 -37.74 -24.90
N LYS A 232 -36.55 -37.84 -23.99
CA LYS A 232 -35.85 -39.11 -23.71
C LYS A 232 -36.78 -40.16 -23.09
N GLN A 233 -37.73 -39.74 -22.25
CA GLN A 233 -38.73 -40.66 -21.69
C GLN A 233 -39.69 -41.15 -22.77
N GLU A 234 -40.14 -40.26 -23.65
CA GLU A 234 -40.98 -40.63 -24.81
C GLU A 234 -40.24 -41.59 -25.75
N GLN A 235 -38.96 -41.31 -26.04
CA GLN A 235 -38.10 -42.20 -26.82
C GLN A 235 -38.03 -43.60 -26.19
N ARG A 236 -37.79 -43.69 -24.88
CA ARG A 236 -37.77 -44.98 -24.17
C ARG A 236 -39.11 -45.71 -24.26
N SER A 237 -40.22 -45.01 -24.05
CA SER A 237 -41.56 -45.61 -24.17
C SER A 237 -41.83 -46.10 -25.60
N LEU A 238 -41.40 -45.37 -26.62
CA LEU A 238 -41.52 -45.80 -28.01
C LEU A 238 -40.67 -47.04 -28.28
N THR A 239 -39.41 -47.07 -27.81
CA THR A 239 -38.54 -48.25 -27.94
C THR A 239 -39.14 -49.47 -27.26
N GLU A 240 -39.71 -49.33 -26.07
CA GLU A 240 -40.40 -50.41 -25.36
C GLU A 240 -41.62 -50.92 -26.15
N LYS A 241 -42.46 -50.01 -26.66
CA LYS A 241 -43.58 -50.39 -27.54
C LYS A 241 -43.11 -51.09 -28.81
N SER A 242 -42.01 -50.64 -29.41
CA SER A 242 -41.41 -51.29 -30.57
C SER A 242 -40.86 -52.67 -30.25
N MET A 243 -40.26 -52.87 -29.07
CA MET A 243 -39.78 -54.17 -28.61
C MET A 243 -40.96 -55.14 -28.44
N ILE A 244 -42.03 -54.71 -27.77
CA ILE A 244 -43.24 -55.53 -27.59
C ILE A 244 -43.86 -55.91 -28.95
N ALA A 245 -43.96 -54.97 -29.89
CA ALA A 245 -44.49 -55.25 -31.22
C ALA A 245 -43.59 -56.21 -32.02
N PHE A 246 -42.27 -56.13 -31.82
CA PHE A 246 -41.31 -57.04 -32.41
C PHE A 246 -41.48 -58.45 -31.86
N ASP A 247 -41.53 -58.61 -30.54
CA ASP A 247 -41.73 -59.91 -29.88
C ASP A 247 -43.06 -60.55 -30.32
N GLN A 248 -44.14 -59.77 -30.43
CA GLN A 248 -45.42 -60.26 -30.95
C GLN A 248 -45.33 -60.72 -32.41
N THR A 249 -44.54 -60.02 -33.23
CA THR A 249 -44.33 -60.39 -34.64
C THR A 249 -43.52 -61.67 -34.73
N ASP A 250 -42.49 -61.83 -33.89
CA ASP A 250 -41.68 -63.04 -33.82
C ASP A 250 -42.51 -64.26 -33.38
N ASP A 251 -43.33 -64.10 -32.34
CA ASP A 251 -44.30 -65.11 -31.90
C ASP A 251 -45.27 -65.52 -33.01
N ALA A 252 -45.80 -64.54 -33.75
CA ALA A 252 -46.71 -64.80 -34.86
C ALA A 252 -46.00 -65.53 -36.02
N ASN A 253 -44.77 -65.13 -36.35
CA ASN A 253 -43.95 -65.79 -37.37
C ASN A 253 -43.58 -67.22 -36.96
N SER A 254 -43.21 -67.44 -35.70
CA SER A 254 -42.93 -68.77 -35.14
C SER A 254 -44.15 -69.68 -35.25
N LYS A 255 -45.34 -69.19 -34.87
CA LYS A 255 -46.61 -69.91 -35.06
C LYS A 255 -46.91 -70.20 -36.53
N MET A 256 -46.68 -69.23 -37.42
CA MET A 256 -46.89 -69.39 -38.86
C MET A 256 -45.94 -70.44 -39.45
N ALA A 257 -44.67 -70.43 -39.05
CA ALA A 257 -43.68 -71.43 -39.45
C ALA A 257 -44.09 -72.84 -38.98
N ALA A 258 -44.56 -72.98 -37.73
CA ALA A 258 -45.04 -74.25 -37.21
C ALA A 258 -46.27 -74.79 -37.97
N VAL A 259 -47.22 -73.90 -38.34
CA VAL A 259 -48.38 -74.28 -39.17
C VAL A 259 -47.93 -74.71 -40.57
N SER A 260 -47.06 -73.94 -41.22
CA SER A 260 -46.53 -74.26 -42.55
C SER A 260 -45.78 -75.60 -42.56
N GLU A 261 -44.97 -75.89 -41.53
CA GLU A 261 -44.29 -77.18 -41.39
C GLU A 261 -45.30 -78.33 -41.23
N ARG A 262 -46.34 -78.13 -40.42
CA ARG A 262 -47.41 -79.12 -40.25
C ARG A 262 -48.18 -79.36 -41.56
N GLU A 263 -48.50 -78.31 -42.30
CA GLU A 263 -49.14 -78.42 -43.61
C GLU A 263 -48.28 -79.19 -44.61
N SER A 264 -46.97 -78.88 -44.67
CA SER A 264 -46.01 -79.59 -45.50
C SER A 264 -45.95 -81.09 -45.17
N LYS A 265 -45.87 -81.45 -43.87
CA LYS A 265 -45.90 -82.84 -43.42
C LYS A 265 -47.21 -83.55 -43.77
N ASN A 266 -48.36 -82.88 -43.54
CA ASN A 266 -49.66 -83.44 -43.85
C ASN A 266 -49.85 -83.65 -45.36
N ASN A 267 -49.39 -82.70 -46.18
CA ASN A 267 -49.42 -82.84 -47.63
C ASN A 267 -48.53 -84.00 -48.10
N ALA A 268 -47.33 -84.15 -47.52
CA ALA A 268 -46.46 -85.30 -47.80
C ALA A 268 -47.11 -86.64 -47.41
N GLN A 269 -47.82 -86.69 -46.27
CA GLN A 269 -48.57 -87.87 -45.85
C GLN A 269 -49.73 -88.16 -46.82
N ASN A 270 -50.55 -87.17 -47.15
CA ASN A 270 -51.66 -87.30 -48.12
C ASN A 270 -51.17 -87.78 -49.50
N MET A 271 -50.01 -87.30 -49.96
CA MET A 271 -49.39 -87.78 -51.20
C MET A 271 -48.96 -89.24 -51.12
N ASN A 272 -48.48 -89.70 -49.95
CA ASN A 272 -48.14 -91.11 -49.75
C ASN A 272 -49.41 -91.98 -49.71
N GLU A 273 -50.44 -91.58 -48.98
CA GLU A 273 -51.73 -92.26 -48.94
C GLU A 273 -52.36 -92.36 -50.35
N LEU A 274 -52.30 -91.27 -51.13
CA LEU A 274 -52.77 -91.26 -52.52
C LEU A 274 -51.99 -92.27 -53.39
N ARG A 275 -50.67 -92.37 -53.23
CA ARG A 275 -49.85 -93.37 -53.93
C ARG A 275 -50.22 -94.80 -53.53
N GLU A 276 -50.48 -95.06 -52.25
CA GLU A 276 -50.91 -96.38 -51.78
C GLU A 276 -52.30 -96.75 -52.32
N LEU A 277 -53.24 -95.81 -52.30
CA LEU A 277 -54.57 -95.99 -52.88
C LEU A 277 -54.49 -96.25 -54.39
N LEU A 278 -53.66 -95.50 -55.12
CA LEU A 278 -53.43 -95.76 -56.54
C LEU A 278 -52.83 -97.15 -56.77
N ARG A 279 -51.88 -97.58 -55.93
CA ARG A 279 -51.32 -98.94 -56.00
C ARG A 279 -52.34 -100.03 -55.70
N HIS A 280 -53.26 -99.79 -54.75
CA HIS A 280 -54.39 -100.67 -54.49
C HIS A 280 -55.34 -100.75 -55.69
N ILE A 281 -55.68 -99.61 -56.29
CA ILE A 281 -56.52 -99.56 -57.50
C ILE A 281 -55.84 -100.29 -58.66
N ASP A 282 -54.55 -100.11 -58.88
CA ASP A 282 -53.80 -100.82 -59.92
C ASP A 282 -53.78 -102.33 -59.66
N HIS A 283 -53.59 -102.75 -58.40
CA HIS A 283 -53.67 -104.16 -58.03
C HIS A 283 -55.08 -104.73 -58.27
N ASP A 284 -56.12 -104.04 -57.82
CA ASP A 284 -57.51 -104.44 -58.01
C ASP A 284 -57.90 -104.47 -59.48
N THR A 285 -57.42 -103.50 -60.26
CA THR A 285 -57.60 -103.45 -61.72
C THR A 285 -56.88 -104.63 -62.38
N SER A 286 -55.63 -104.92 -61.98
CA SER A 286 -54.89 -106.08 -62.46
C SER A 286 -55.57 -107.41 -62.10
N VAL A 287 -56.10 -107.55 -60.89
CA VAL A 287 -56.87 -108.71 -60.45
C VAL A 287 -58.18 -108.81 -61.23
N LYS A 288 -58.88 -107.69 -61.43
CA LYS A 288 -60.11 -107.62 -62.21
C LYS A 288 -59.84 -107.99 -63.66
N ASP A 289 -58.79 -107.47 -64.28
CA ASP A 289 -58.39 -107.81 -65.65
C ASP A 289 -58.02 -109.30 -65.73
N PHE A 290 -57.24 -109.82 -64.78
CA PHE A 290 -56.95 -111.25 -64.69
C PHE A 290 -58.22 -112.09 -64.53
N LEU A 291 -59.18 -111.67 -63.69
CA LEU A 291 -60.47 -112.31 -63.51
C LEU A 291 -61.32 -112.19 -64.77
N VAL A 292 -61.32 -111.06 -65.48
CA VAL A 292 -62.02 -110.87 -66.75
C VAL A 292 -61.42 -111.81 -67.79
N THR A 293 -60.09 -111.85 -67.97
CA THR A 293 -59.42 -112.78 -68.88
C THR A 293 -59.69 -114.24 -68.51
N LYS A 294 -59.64 -114.61 -67.23
CA LYS A 294 -59.93 -115.97 -66.75
C LYS A 294 -61.43 -116.32 -66.78
N SER A 295 -62.30 -115.31 -66.66
CA SER A 295 -63.76 -115.46 -66.76
C SER A 295 -64.23 -115.42 -68.20
N GLN A 296 -63.50 -114.85 -69.16
CA GLN A 296 -63.81 -115.00 -70.58
C GLN A 296 -63.75 -116.49 -70.99
N ASP A 297 -62.92 -117.30 -70.31
CA ASP A 297 -62.88 -118.76 -70.44
C ASP A 297 -64.00 -119.51 -69.68
N ARG A 298 -64.76 -118.84 -68.81
CA ARG A 298 -65.77 -119.47 -67.92
C ARG A 298 -67.12 -118.74 -67.85
N SER A 299 -67.33 -117.62 -68.54
CA SER A 299 -68.53 -116.78 -68.40
C SER A 299 -69.78 -117.45 -68.95
N ALA A 300 -69.62 -118.50 -69.76
CA ALA A 300 -70.73 -119.37 -70.15
C ALA A 300 -71.23 -120.29 -69.00
N GLN A 301 -70.46 -120.50 -67.92
CA GLN A 301 -70.79 -121.48 -66.87
C GLN A 301 -70.99 -120.91 -65.45
N ALA A 302 -70.64 -119.65 -65.15
CA ALA A 302 -70.63 -119.12 -63.78
C ALA A 302 -71.78 -118.14 -63.43
N GLU A 303 -72.51 -117.59 -64.40
CA GLU A 303 -73.68 -116.72 -64.13
C GLU A 303 -74.82 -117.49 -63.42
N ALA A 304 -74.87 -118.81 -63.55
CA ALA A 304 -75.86 -119.65 -62.87
C ALA A 304 -75.60 -119.88 -61.36
N LEU A 305 -74.36 -119.67 -60.87
CA LEU A 305 -73.98 -119.99 -59.48
C LEU A 305 -73.86 -118.75 -58.57
N ALA A 306 -73.76 -117.54 -59.14
CA ALA A 306 -73.56 -116.31 -58.38
C ALA A 306 -74.84 -115.80 -57.67
N GLN A 307 -76.03 -116.17 -58.16
CA GLN A 307 -77.30 -115.80 -57.51
C GLN A 307 -77.56 -116.58 -56.21
N SER A 308 -76.94 -117.75 -56.02
CA SER A 308 -77.14 -118.60 -54.83
C SER A 308 -76.31 -118.19 -53.60
N ARG A 309 -75.34 -117.28 -53.73
CA ARG A 309 -74.39 -116.93 -52.64
C ARG A 309 -74.70 -115.63 -51.89
N ARG A 310 -75.69 -114.84 -52.33
CA ARG A 310 -76.07 -113.57 -51.68
C ARG A 310 -76.79 -113.73 -50.34
N ALA A 311 -77.23 -114.93 -49.98
CA ALA A 311 -77.91 -115.20 -48.70
C ALA A 311 -76.95 -115.55 -47.54
N ALA A 312 -75.68 -115.88 -47.80
CA ALA A 312 -74.74 -116.35 -46.77
C ALA A 312 -73.93 -115.23 -46.08
N THR A 313 -73.98 -114.00 -46.59
CA THR A 313 -73.20 -112.86 -46.06
C THR A 313 -73.90 -112.09 -44.94
N GLN A 314 -75.19 -112.31 -44.72
CA GLN A 314 -75.96 -111.61 -43.69
C GLN A 314 -75.61 -112.12 -42.27
N ASN A 315 -75.36 -113.42 -42.12
CA ASN A 315 -75.02 -114.04 -40.83
C ASN A 315 -73.63 -113.69 -40.29
N LYS A 316 -72.73 -113.10 -41.10
CA LYS A 316 -71.41 -112.64 -40.63
C LYS A 316 -71.44 -111.23 -40.03
N PHE A 317 -72.42 -110.41 -40.40
CA PHE A 317 -72.60 -109.07 -39.83
C PHE A 317 -73.21 -109.12 -38.42
N GLU A 318 -74.13 -110.05 -38.17
CA GLU A 318 -74.70 -110.25 -36.82
C GLU A 318 -73.65 -110.71 -35.81
N ALA A 319 -72.77 -111.66 -36.19
CA ALA A 319 -71.72 -112.16 -35.29
C ALA A 319 -70.61 -111.12 -34.98
N ALA A 320 -70.39 -110.14 -35.85
CA ALA A 320 -69.44 -109.05 -35.61
C ALA A 320 -70.04 -107.95 -34.71
N ALA A 321 -71.33 -107.65 -34.86
CA ALA A 321 -72.05 -106.74 -33.97
C ALA A 321 -72.21 -107.30 -32.55
N GLU A 322 -72.31 -108.63 -32.41
CA GLU A 322 -72.39 -109.30 -31.10
C GLU A 322 -71.07 -109.29 -30.33
N LYS A 323 -69.92 -109.27 -31.02
CA LYS A 323 -68.60 -109.12 -30.38
C LYS A 323 -68.37 -107.73 -29.82
N THR A 324 -68.68 -106.67 -30.57
CA THR A 324 -68.53 -105.29 -30.08
C THR A 324 -69.51 -104.99 -28.95
N LEU A 325 -70.72 -105.55 -28.99
CA LEU A 325 -71.68 -105.47 -27.89
C LEU A 325 -71.14 -106.13 -26.60
N ASN A 326 -70.51 -107.31 -26.71
CA ASN A 326 -69.89 -108.00 -25.58
C ASN A 326 -68.69 -107.23 -25.01
N GLU A 327 -67.89 -106.57 -25.84
CA GLU A 327 -66.79 -105.71 -25.40
C GLU A 327 -67.30 -104.51 -24.57
N TYR A 328 -68.34 -103.82 -25.04
CA TYR A 328 -68.97 -102.73 -24.28
C TYR A 328 -69.64 -103.23 -22.99
N GLN A 329 -70.28 -104.39 -23.00
CA GLN A 329 -70.84 -104.99 -21.78
C GLN A 329 -69.78 -105.37 -20.75
N ASN A 330 -68.62 -105.85 -21.21
CA ASN A 330 -67.50 -106.17 -20.32
C ASN A 330 -66.86 -104.91 -19.74
N ALA A 331 -66.66 -103.86 -20.54
CA ALA A 331 -66.17 -102.56 -20.04
C ALA A 331 -67.12 -101.93 -19.00
N ILE A 332 -68.44 -102.03 -19.21
CA ILE A 332 -69.44 -101.55 -18.24
C ILE A 332 -69.44 -102.39 -16.96
N LYS A 333 -69.23 -103.71 -17.05
CA LYS A 333 -69.08 -104.57 -15.86
C LYS A 333 -67.80 -104.25 -15.08
N GLU A 334 -66.69 -104.03 -15.76
CA GLU A 334 -65.41 -103.66 -15.14
C GLU A 334 -65.53 -102.30 -14.42
N VAL A 335 -66.17 -101.31 -15.06
CA VAL A 335 -66.45 -100.00 -14.42
C VAL A 335 -67.40 -100.16 -13.23
N LYS A 336 -68.39 -101.06 -13.30
CA LYS A 336 -69.32 -101.35 -12.19
C LYS A 336 -68.60 -102.00 -10.99
N GLU A 337 -67.63 -102.88 -11.24
CA GLU A 337 -66.81 -103.50 -10.19
C GLU A 337 -65.87 -102.49 -9.52
N LEU A 338 -65.30 -101.55 -10.29
CA LEU A 338 -64.41 -100.51 -9.76
C LEU A 338 -65.14 -99.39 -8.99
N THR A 339 -66.39 -99.09 -9.35
CA THR A 339 -67.15 -97.96 -8.75
C THR A 339 -68.12 -98.38 -7.65
N GLY A 340 -68.43 -99.67 -7.50
CA GLY A 340 -69.27 -100.20 -6.41
C GLY A 340 -70.73 -99.73 -6.41
N ALA A 341 -71.22 -99.12 -7.48
CA ALA A 341 -72.59 -98.58 -7.59
C ALA A 341 -73.55 -99.58 -8.27
N ASN A 342 -74.75 -99.75 -7.70
CA ASN A 342 -75.73 -100.76 -8.12
C ASN A 342 -76.58 -100.38 -9.35
N SER A 343 -76.46 -99.16 -9.89
CA SER A 343 -77.22 -98.65 -11.04
C SER A 343 -76.36 -97.79 -11.96
N PHE A 344 -76.62 -97.83 -13.28
CA PHE A 344 -75.91 -97.03 -14.30
C PHE A 344 -75.96 -95.53 -14.01
N GLU A 345 -77.12 -95.02 -13.59
CA GLU A 345 -77.30 -93.62 -13.16
C GLU A 345 -76.31 -93.25 -12.04
N GLY A 346 -76.09 -94.16 -11.09
CA GLY A 346 -75.19 -93.93 -9.94
C GLY A 346 -73.70 -93.92 -10.32
N ILE A 347 -73.32 -94.63 -11.37
CA ILE A 347 -71.95 -94.60 -11.92
C ILE A 347 -71.71 -93.24 -12.60
N VAL A 348 -72.68 -92.76 -13.39
CA VAL A 348 -72.61 -91.44 -14.03
C VAL A 348 -72.55 -90.33 -12.98
N ASP A 349 -73.38 -90.40 -11.95
CA ASP A 349 -73.41 -89.42 -10.86
C ASP A 349 -72.10 -89.40 -10.05
N HIS A 350 -71.49 -90.57 -9.83
CA HIS A 350 -70.19 -90.66 -9.18
C HIS A 350 -69.08 -90.11 -10.07
N TYR A 351 -69.11 -90.42 -11.37
CA TYR A 351 -68.13 -89.90 -12.32
C TYR A 351 -68.25 -88.39 -12.47
N LEU A 352 -69.47 -87.85 -12.50
CA LEU A 352 -69.73 -86.41 -12.52
C LEU A 352 -69.17 -85.72 -11.28
N LYS A 353 -69.40 -86.28 -10.08
CA LYS A 353 -68.80 -85.75 -8.83
C LYS A 353 -67.27 -85.82 -8.85
N MET A 354 -66.69 -86.88 -9.41
CA MET A 354 -65.23 -87.01 -9.55
C MET A 354 -64.67 -86.05 -10.59
N GLU A 355 -65.39 -85.81 -11.68
CA GLU A 355 -65.05 -84.84 -12.72
C GLU A 355 -65.14 -83.42 -12.18
N GLU A 356 -66.19 -83.07 -11.45
CA GLU A 356 -66.32 -81.77 -10.76
C GLU A 356 -65.18 -81.56 -9.76
N ALA A 357 -64.84 -82.58 -8.96
CA ALA A 357 -63.71 -82.50 -8.04
C ALA A 357 -62.37 -82.36 -8.76
N ASN A 358 -62.18 -83.04 -9.90
CA ASN A 358 -60.99 -82.89 -10.73
C ASN A 358 -60.94 -81.53 -11.43
N TYR A 359 -62.07 -81.02 -11.89
CA TYR A 359 -62.17 -79.70 -12.51
C TYR A 359 -61.86 -78.60 -11.50
N ALA A 360 -62.36 -78.72 -10.26
CA ALA A 360 -62.01 -77.82 -9.17
C ALA A 360 -60.51 -77.86 -8.84
N LYS A 361 -59.90 -79.06 -8.78
CA LYS A 361 -58.44 -79.21 -8.59
C LYS A 361 -57.64 -78.62 -9.75
N PHE A 362 -58.08 -78.82 -10.99
CA PHE A 362 -57.43 -78.28 -12.17
C PHE A 362 -57.46 -76.75 -12.16
N ASN A 363 -58.62 -76.15 -11.83
CA ASN A 363 -58.74 -74.71 -11.67
C ASN A 363 -57.86 -74.18 -10.55
N PHE A 364 -57.77 -74.89 -9.41
CA PHE A 364 -56.88 -74.52 -8.32
C PHE A 364 -55.40 -74.60 -8.73
N ILE A 365 -54.99 -75.65 -9.45
CA ILE A 365 -53.63 -75.79 -9.97
C ILE A 365 -53.31 -74.67 -10.95
N ASN A 366 -54.24 -74.30 -11.83
CA ASN A 366 -54.04 -73.21 -12.77
C ASN A 366 -53.91 -71.86 -12.06
N GLU A 367 -54.78 -71.60 -11.08
CA GLU A 367 -54.69 -70.39 -10.26
C GLU A 367 -53.36 -70.33 -9.50
N MET A 368 -52.93 -71.45 -8.93
CA MET A 368 -51.66 -71.50 -8.21
C MET A 368 -50.45 -71.39 -9.13
N THR A 369 -50.55 -71.91 -10.37
CA THR A 369 -49.54 -71.71 -11.40
C THR A 369 -49.47 -70.24 -11.82
N ASN A 370 -50.61 -69.57 -11.94
CA ASN A 370 -50.66 -68.14 -12.24
C ASN A 370 -50.06 -67.29 -11.12
N GLN A 371 -50.38 -67.59 -9.85
CA GLN A 371 -49.79 -66.92 -8.69
C GLN A 371 -48.29 -67.19 -8.56
N LEU A 372 -47.84 -68.41 -8.88
CA LEU A 372 -46.42 -68.74 -8.94
C LEU A 372 -45.72 -67.90 -10.00
N GLN A 373 -46.30 -67.79 -11.20
CA GLN A 373 -45.77 -66.98 -12.29
C GLN A 373 -45.70 -65.50 -11.90
N GLU A 374 -46.77 -64.94 -11.31
CA GLU A 374 -46.79 -63.56 -10.84
C GLU A 374 -45.71 -63.30 -9.78
N THR A 375 -45.51 -64.25 -8.87
CA THR A 375 -44.46 -64.16 -7.84
C THR A 375 -43.07 -64.27 -8.46
N GLN A 376 -42.88 -65.16 -9.43
CA GLN A 376 -41.63 -65.30 -10.17
C GLN A 376 -41.27 -64.02 -10.93
N ASP A 377 -42.27 -63.36 -11.53
CA ASP A 377 -42.07 -62.11 -12.26
C ASP A 377 -41.77 -60.95 -11.31
N LYS A 378 -42.38 -60.91 -10.12
CA LYS A 378 -42.01 -59.97 -9.05
C LYS A 378 -40.57 -60.18 -8.58
N ILE A 379 -40.14 -61.44 -8.42
CA ILE A 379 -38.75 -61.76 -8.04
C ILE A 379 -37.78 -61.24 -9.11
N LYS A 380 -38.06 -61.51 -10.40
CA LYS A 380 -37.21 -61.01 -11.50
C LYS A 380 -37.15 -59.48 -11.54
N LEU A 381 -38.26 -58.80 -11.27
CA LEU A 381 -38.30 -57.33 -11.25
C LEU A 381 -37.44 -56.78 -10.10
N ILE A 382 -37.51 -57.39 -8.92
CA ILE A 382 -36.67 -57.04 -7.77
C ILE A 382 -35.19 -57.33 -8.06
N GLU A 383 -34.86 -58.46 -8.69
CA GLU A 383 -33.48 -58.78 -9.10
C GLU A 383 -32.93 -57.75 -10.10
N GLN A 384 -33.74 -57.32 -11.05
CA GLN A 384 -33.37 -56.25 -11.99
C GLN A 384 -33.17 -54.90 -11.29
N GLU A 385 -33.99 -54.57 -10.30
CA GLU A 385 -33.83 -53.37 -9.49
C GLU A 385 -32.55 -53.41 -8.64
N ILE A 386 -32.25 -54.55 -8.02
CA ILE A 386 -30.99 -54.77 -7.28
C ILE A 386 -29.80 -54.62 -8.22
N ALA A 387 -29.84 -55.20 -9.43
CA ALA A 387 -28.77 -55.06 -10.41
C ALA A 387 -28.59 -53.61 -10.87
N ALA A 388 -29.69 -52.88 -11.08
CA ALA A 388 -29.65 -51.46 -11.44
C ALA A 388 -29.08 -50.59 -10.31
N LEU A 389 -29.46 -50.85 -9.06
CA LEU A 389 -28.94 -50.15 -7.88
C LEU A 389 -27.45 -50.47 -7.65
N SER A 390 -27.03 -51.72 -7.84
CA SER A 390 -25.61 -52.12 -7.79
C SER A 390 -24.80 -51.36 -8.84
N ALA A 391 -25.27 -51.35 -10.09
CA ALA A 391 -24.59 -50.62 -11.17
C ALA A 391 -24.54 -49.09 -10.92
N ALA A 392 -25.58 -48.52 -10.30
CA ALA A 392 -25.57 -47.11 -9.90
C ALA A 392 -24.59 -46.83 -8.75
N SER A 393 -24.50 -47.74 -7.77
CA SER A 393 -23.53 -47.68 -6.68
C SER A 393 -22.10 -47.76 -7.20
N ASP A 394 -21.82 -48.69 -8.10
CA ASP A 394 -20.48 -48.87 -8.69
C ASP A 394 -20.04 -47.64 -9.48
N ARG A 395 -20.93 -47.05 -10.28
CA ARG A 395 -20.67 -45.78 -10.99
C ARG A 395 -20.39 -44.63 -10.03
N SER A 396 -21.15 -44.53 -8.94
CA SER A 396 -20.91 -43.49 -7.93
C SER A 396 -19.56 -43.68 -7.22
N VAL A 397 -19.16 -44.92 -6.94
CA VAL A 397 -17.83 -45.22 -6.39
C VAL A 397 -16.73 -44.85 -7.37
N GLU A 398 -16.89 -45.15 -8.66
CA GLU A 398 -15.92 -44.80 -9.70
C GLU A 398 -15.79 -43.27 -9.87
N GLU A 399 -16.90 -42.53 -9.92
CA GLU A 399 -16.92 -41.07 -9.95
C GLU A 399 -16.24 -40.45 -8.72
N ASN A 400 -16.55 -40.96 -7.52
CA ASN A 400 -15.92 -40.51 -6.28
C ASN A 400 -14.42 -40.82 -6.26
N GLN A 401 -13.99 -41.96 -6.82
CA GLN A 401 -12.59 -42.34 -6.90
C GLN A 401 -11.81 -41.42 -7.86
N ILE A 402 -12.41 -41.03 -8.98
CA ILE A 402 -11.81 -40.06 -9.92
C ILE A 402 -11.65 -38.70 -9.24
N GLN A 403 -12.71 -38.19 -8.58
CA GLN A 403 -12.64 -36.92 -7.84
C GLN A 403 -11.59 -36.96 -6.71
N LEU A 404 -11.49 -38.10 -6.01
CA LEU A 404 -10.49 -38.27 -4.96
C LEU A 404 -9.06 -38.26 -5.53
N ASN A 405 -8.85 -38.84 -6.72
CA ASN A 405 -7.55 -38.82 -7.37
C ASN A 405 -7.19 -37.42 -7.89
N GLU A 406 -8.16 -36.67 -8.43
CA GLU A 406 -7.97 -35.28 -8.84
C GLU A 406 -7.60 -34.40 -7.64
N LEU A 407 -8.36 -34.49 -6.54
CA LEU A 407 -8.04 -33.75 -5.30
C LEU A 407 -6.67 -34.13 -4.70
N LYS A 408 -6.22 -35.39 -4.86
CA LYS A 408 -4.88 -35.80 -4.45
C LYS A 408 -3.80 -35.17 -5.33
N ALA A 409 -4.02 -35.12 -6.64
CA ALA A 409 -3.09 -34.47 -7.58
C ALA A 409 -2.98 -32.97 -7.29
N ASP A 410 -4.09 -32.29 -7.04
CA ASP A 410 -4.11 -30.88 -6.65
C ASP A 410 -3.39 -30.64 -5.32
N ARG A 411 -3.63 -31.50 -4.32
CA ARG A 411 -2.93 -31.42 -3.03
C ARG A 411 -1.42 -31.58 -3.21
N ASP A 412 -0.98 -32.53 -4.02
CA ASP A 412 0.43 -32.79 -4.26
C ASP A 412 1.08 -31.63 -5.06
N GLY A 413 0.34 -31.03 -6.01
CA GLY A 413 0.76 -29.81 -6.72
C GLY A 413 0.91 -28.60 -5.80
N ILE A 414 -0.06 -28.37 -4.90
CA ILE A 414 0.01 -27.30 -3.89
C ILE A 414 1.19 -27.55 -2.95
N LYS A 415 1.39 -28.79 -2.50
CA LYS A 415 2.51 -29.15 -1.62
C LYS A 415 3.86 -28.87 -2.29
N ALA A 416 4.02 -29.21 -3.56
CA ALA A 416 5.23 -28.89 -4.32
C ALA A 416 5.44 -27.37 -4.47
N SER A 417 4.38 -26.59 -4.68
CA SER A 417 4.46 -25.13 -4.73
C SER A 417 4.87 -24.52 -3.37
N ILE A 418 4.33 -25.05 -2.27
CA ILE A 418 4.72 -24.64 -0.91
C ILE A 418 6.19 -24.98 -0.65
N GLU A 419 6.65 -26.16 -1.05
CA GLU A 419 8.05 -26.57 -0.89
C GLU A 419 8.99 -25.68 -1.71
N ASN A 420 8.64 -25.37 -2.96
CA ASN A 420 9.41 -24.46 -3.81
C ASN A 420 9.48 -23.03 -3.25
N THR A 421 8.36 -22.51 -2.74
CA THR A 421 8.32 -21.16 -2.13
C THR A 421 9.06 -21.12 -0.79
N ALA A 422 9.01 -22.18 0.00
CA ALA A 422 9.78 -22.32 1.22
C ALA A 422 11.29 -22.36 0.93
N ASN A 423 11.72 -23.14 -0.06
CA ASN A 423 13.13 -23.20 -0.49
C ASN A 423 13.61 -21.83 -1.00
N ALA A 424 12.80 -21.13 -1.81
CA ALA A 424 13.14 -19.79 -2.30
C ALA A 424 13.24 -18.74 -1.17
N ALA A 425 12.39 -18.85 -0.14
CA ALA A 425 12.48 -18.01 1.05
C ALA A 425 13.73 -18.32 1.88
N GLU A 426 14.10 -19.59 2.02
CA GLU A 426 15.33 -20.01 2.70
C GLU A 426 16.57 -19.48 1.98
N ASP A 427 16.62 -19.58 0.66
CA ASP A 427 17.72 -19.05 -0.16
C ASP A 427 17.81 -17.52 -0.06
N SER A 428 16.67 -16.83 -0.09
CA SER A 428 16.62 -15.37 0.12
C SER A 428 17.11 -14.99 1.52
N GLN A 429 16.77 -15.78 2.55
CA GLN A 429 17.24 -15.56 3.92
C GLN A 429 18.76 -15.79 4.05
N LYS A 430 19.32 -16.78 3.35
CA LYS A 430 20.77 -17.01 3.28
C LYS A 430 21.48 -15.82 2.63
N GLU A 431 20.96 -15.29 1.52
CA GLU A 431 21.53 -14.10 0.88
C GLU A 431 21.44 -12.84 1.76
N ILE A 432 20.30 -12.62 2.42
CA ILE A 432 20.15 -11.52 3.39
C ILE A 432 21.17 -11.65 4.52
N SER A 433 21.37 -12.87 5.06
CA SER A 433 22.35 -13.13 6.12
C SER A 433 23.79 -12.90 5.64
N ARG A 434 24.10 -13.26 4.39
CA ARG A 434 25.42 -13.00 3.78
C ARG A 434 25.67 -11.50 3.57
N ILE A 435 24.69 -10.75 3.07
CA ILE A 435 24.78 -9.29 2.89
C ILE A 435 24.96 -8.60 4.24
N SER A 436 24.17 -9.03 5.21
CA SER A 436 24.21 -8.60 6.59
C SER A 436 25.59 -8.73 7.24
N SER A 437 26.23 -9.90 7.13
CA SER A 437 27.60 -10.10 7.63
C SER A 437 28.60 -9.17 6.95
N LYS A 438 28.49 -8.98 5.61
CA LYS A 438 29.37 -8.06 4.87
C LYS A 438 29.20 -6.61 5.29
N ILE A 439 27.99 -6.17 5.58
CA ILE A 439 27.74 -4.79 6.07
C ILE A 439 28.42 -4.59 7.42
N ILE A 440 28.37 -5.59 8.31
CA ILE A 440 29.10 -5.55 9.59
C ILE A 440 30.62 -5.53 9.35
N GLU A 441 31.15 -6.34 8.43
CA GLU A 441 32.58 -6.33 8.07
C GLU A 441 33.04 -4.96 7.56
N ILE A 442 32.26 -4.30 6.69
CA ILE A 442 32.61 -2.98 6.16
C ILE A 442 32.45 -1.90 7.25
N PHE A 443 31.44 -2.02 8.11
CA PHE A 443 31.26 -1.12 9.26
C PHE A 443 32.47 -1.18 10.20
N ASP A 444 32.99 -2.38 10.45
CA ASP A 444 34.18 -2.61 11.26
C ASP A 444 35.44 -2.09 10.56
N PHE A 445 35.55 -2.26 9.23
CA PHE A 445 36.67 -1.73 8.44
C PHE A 445 36.74 -0.19 8.44
N LEU A 446 35.61 0.49 8.46
CA LEU A 446 35.53 1.96 8.45
C LEU A 446 35.74 2.59 9.85
N GLU A 447 35.98 1.78 10.89
CA GLU A 447 36.14 2.20 12.29
C GLU A 447 35.02 3.16 12.76
N CYS A 448 33.77 2.90 12.32
CA CYS A 448 32.61 3.70 12.70
C CYS A 448 32.31 3.58 14.22
N ASP A 449 31.85 4.68 14.84
CA ASP A 449 31.69 4.76 16.30
C ASP A 449 30.53 3.88 16.80
N LYS A 450 30.87 2.67 17.29
CA LYS A 450 29.92 1.64 17.76
C LYS A 450 29.05 2.10 18.93
N LYS A 451 29.43 3.18 19.61
CA LYS A 451 28.79 3.65 20.85
C LYS A 451 27.42 4.29 20.61
N GLU A 452 27.25 5.04 19.53
CA GLU A 452 25.96 5.70 19.23
C GLU A 452 24.89 4.69 18.80
N ILE A 453 25.32 3.64 18.10
CA ILE A 453 24.47 2.54 17.64
C ILE A 453 24.12 1.59 18.81
N GLN A 454 25.10 1.21 19.67
CA GLN A 454 24.84 0.39 20.86
C GLN A 454 23.98 1.07 21.93
N ALA A 455 24.13 2.38 22.14
CA ALA A 455 23.33 3.13 23.11
C ALA A 455 21.83 3.18 22.74
N ARG A 456 21.50 3.07 21.45
CA ARG A 456 20.12 3.07 20.95
C ARG A 456 19.50 1.69 20.78
N LEU A 457 20.31 0.64 20.56
CA LEU A 457 19.85 -0.73 20.35
C LEU A 457 19.72 -1.57 21.65
N GLY A 458 20.34 -1.14 22.76
CA GLY A 458 20.39 -1.96 23.97
C GLY A 458 21.32 -3.17 23.82
N SER A 459 21.54 -3.90 24.91
CA SER A 459 22.60 -4.93 25.07
C SER A 459 22.47 -6.18 24.19
N ASP A 460 21.44 -6.32 23.35
CA ASP A 460 21.23 -7.46 22.46
C ASP A 460 21.61 -7.11 21.02
N SER A 461 22.92 -7.05 20.74
CA SER A 461 23.49 -6.74 19.43
C SER A 461 23.39 -7.88 18.40
N ALA A 462 22.42 -8.80 18.52
CA ALA A 462 22.37 -10.03 17.74
C ALA A 462 21.19 -10.16 16.78
N SER A 463 20.11 -9.39 16.93
CA SER A 463 19.00 -9.43 15.98
C SER A 463 19.23 -8.43 14.84
N LEU A 464 19.67 -8.93 13.69
CA LEU A 464 19.71 -8.17 12.44
C LEU A 464 18.31 -8.04 11.85
N ASP A 465 17.51 -7.18 12.47
CA ASP A 465 16.30 -6.67 11.86
C ASP A 465 16.66 -5.69 10.72
N PRO A 466 15.88 -5.59 9.62
CA PRO A 466 16.16 -4.67 8.53
C PRO A 466 16.32 -3.21 8.99
N GLN A 467 15.65 -2.82 10.08
CA GLN A 467 15.77 -1.50 10.66
C GLN A 467 17.14 -1.28 11.33
N THR A 468 17.69 -2.33 11.95
CA THR A 468 19.04 -2.35 12.52
C THR A 468 20.11 -2.27 11.42
N LEU A 469 19.93 -3.00 10.31
CA LEU A 469 20.84 -2.97 9.17
C LEU A 469 20.90 -1.59 8.50
N LEU A 470 19.74 -0.93 8.34
CA LEU A 470 19.67 0.42 7.79
C LEU A 470 20.39 1.44 8.66
N MET A 471 20.36 1.26 9.99
CA MET A 471 21.09 2.14 10.91
C MET A 471 22.61 1.96 10.81
N TYR A 472 23.10 0.73 10.61
CA TYR A 472 24.52 0.49 10.31
C TYR A 472 24.94 1.17 9.00
N ILE A 473 24.13 1.06 7.94
CA ILE A 473 24.41 1.72 6.65
C ILE A 473 24.40 3.24 6.81
N SER A 474 23.43 3.82 7.51
CA SER A 474 23.37 5.27 7.74
C SER A 474 24.58 5.79 8.53
N GLY A 475 25.07 5.01 9.51
CA GLY A 475 26.32 5.31 10.22
C GLY A 475 27.54 5.28 9.29
N MET A 476 27.62 4.29 8.39
CA MET A 476 28.67 4.22 7.37
C MET A 476 28.61 5.41 6.41
N GLU A 477 27.41 5.78 5.93
CA GLU A 477 27.22 6.92 5.05
C GLU A 477 27.71 8.21 5.71
N SER A 478 27.34 8.46 6.97
CA SER A 478 27.82 9.63 7.72
C SER A 478 29.35 9.64 7.81
N LYS A 479 29.98 8.50 8.12
CA LYS A 479 31.45 8.44 8.24
C LYS A 479 32.15 8.60 6.90
N ILE A 480 31.62 8.01 5.84
CA ILE A 480 32.13 8.18 4.47
C ILE A 480 32.00 9.65 4.05
N THR A 481 30.88 10.32 4.36
CA THR A 481 30.72 11.76 4.07
C THR A 481 31.69 12.61 4.87
N GLU A 482 32.02 12.25 6.10
CA GLU A 482 33.04 12.92 6.91
C GLU A 482 34.43 12.76 6.29
N LEU A 483 34.83 11.52 5.94
CA LEU A 483 36.11 11.25 5.28
C LEU A 483 36.21 11.94 3.91
N LEU A 484 35.12 11.99 3.15
CA LEU A 484 35.06 12.74 1.90
C LEU A 484 35.19 14.25 2.13
N ALA A 485 34.55 14.79 3.16
CA ALA A 485 34.67 16.20 3.51
C ALA A 485 36.09 16.54 3.98
N GLU A 486 36.73 15.67 4.75
CA GLU A 486 38.14 15.81 5.17
C GLU A 486 39.08 15.74 3.96
N HIS A 487 38.87 14.79 3.05
CA HIS A 487 39.65 14.67 1.82
C HIS A 487 39.44 15.87 0.89
N LEU A 488 38.22 16.38 0.75
CA LEU A 488 37.90 17.60 -0.03
C LEU A 488 38.51 18.85 0.61
N ALA A 489 38.48 18.96 1.95
CA ALA A 489 39.12 20.06 2.67
C ALA A 489 40.65 20.00 2.53
N PHE A 490 41.24 18.79 2.59
CA PHE A 490 42.66 18.59 2.33
C PHE A 490 43.01 18.96 0.89
N HIS A 491 42.19 18.57 -0.10
CA HIS A 491 42.41 18.89 -1.50
C HIS A 491 42.28 20.41 -1.77
N ALA A 492 41.33 21.10 -1.13
CA ALA A 492 41.17 22.55 -1.20
C ALA A 492 42.33 23.32 -0.51
N LEU A 493 42.90 22.75 0.57
CA LEU A 493 44.10 23.28 1.21
C LEU A 493 45.38 23.02 0.38
N THR A 494 45.40 21.97 -0.43
CA THR A 494 46.49 21.75 -1.39
C THR A 494 46.33 22.58 -2.67
N GLU A 495 45.11 22.81 -3.16
CA GLU A 495 44.83 23.69 -4.31
C GLU A 495 45.19 25.15 -4.03
N SER A 496 45.05 25.63 -2.79
CA SER A 496 45.51 26.97 -2.40
C SER A 496 47.04 27.10 -2.24
N ARG A 497 47.81 26.02 -2.44
CA ARG A 497 49.28 26.00 -2.40
C ARG A 497 49.94 25.59 -3.73
N SER A 498 49.15 25.25 -4.75
CA SER A 498 49.68 24.80 -6.04
C SER A 498 48.81 25.22 -7.23
N ASP A 499 48.47 26.51 -7.30
CA ASP A 499 47.96 27.11 -8.54
C ASP A 499 49.12 27.48 -9.47
N GLU A 500 49.83 26.45 -9.91
CA GLU A 500 50.51 26.44 -11.20
C GLU A 500 50.86 24.99 -11.53
N SER A 501 50.45 24.56 -12.73
CA SER A 501 50.88 23.38 -13.49
C SER A 501 50.03 22.09 -13.44
N GLN A 502 49.32 21.91 -14.57
CA GLN A 502 49.14 20.69 -15.37
C GLN A 502 47.95 19.73 -15.13
N LYS A 503 47.01 19.81 -16.09
CA LYS A 503 46.51 18.75 -17.00
C LYS A 503 46.42 17.31 -16.46
N SER A 504 45.26 16.66 -16.64
CA SER A 504 45.15 15.44 -17.50
C SER A 504 43.74 14.83 -17.50
N ASN A 505 43.20 14.69 -18.72
CA ASN A 505 42.33 13.63 -19.24
C ASN A 505 41.72 12.58 -18.28
N TYR A 506 40.39 12.55 -18.21
CA TYR A 506 39.58 11.32 -18.33
C TYR A 506 38.34 11.67 -19.18
N ALA A 507 38.36 11.34 -20.47
CA ALA A 507 37.88 10.07 -21.01
C ALA A 507 36.37 9.87 -20.76
N LYS A 508 35.64 10.11 -21.86
CA LYS A 508 34.26 9.75 -22.10
C LYS A 508 33.98 8.32 -21.63
N ASN A 509 32.92 8.14 -20.85
CA ASN A 509 31.95 7.05 -21.03
C ASN A 509 30.65 7.46 -20.35
N SER A 510 29.77 8.05 -21.16
CA SER A 510 28.34 8.12 -20.88
C SER A 510 27.78 6.69 -20.90
N THR A 511 27.77 6.03 -19.75
CA THR A 511 26.94 4.83 -19.57
C THR A 511 25.50 5.27 -19.54
N SER A 512 24.78 4.92 -20.60
CA SER A 512 23.34 5.05 -20.66
C SER A 512 22.71 4.40 -19.43
N SER A 513 21.88 5.18 -18.77
CA SER A 513 20.88 4.69 -17.83
C SER A 513 19.95 3.72 -18.59
N LYS A 514 20.31 2.44 -18.61
CA LYS A 514 19.36 1.37 -18.91
C LYS A 514 18.36 1.35 -17.76
N SER A 515 17.17 1.85 -18.04
CA SER A 515 15.95 1.59 -17.27
C SER A 515 15.84 0.08 -17.04
N VAL A 516 16.10 -0.34 -15.80
CA VAL A 516 15.69 -1.66 -15.31
C VAL A 516 14.18 -1.54 -15.09
N LYS A 517 13.40 -1.92 -16.11
CA LYS A 517 12.00 -2.27 -15.92
C LYS A 517 11.95 -3.62 -15.20
N ALA A 518 11.30 -3.63 -14.04
CA ALA A 518 10.90 -4.84 -13.34
C ALA A 518 10.07 -5.74 -14.28
N PRO A 519 10.29 -7.07 -14.30
CA PRO A 519 9.42 -7.98 -15.01
C PRO A 519 8.08 -8.05 -14.29
N LEU A 520 7.06 -7.49 -14.93
CA LEU A 520 5.66 -7.74 -14.60
C LEU A 520 5.39 -9.21 -14.93
N VAL A 521 5.17 -10.03 -13.89
CA VAL A 521 4.64 -11.39 -14.04
C VAL A 521 3.19 -11.23 -14.50
N VAL A 522 2.99 -11.25 -15.82
CA VAL A 522 1.70 -11.53 -16.43
C VAL A 522 1.77 -12.99 -16.87
N GLU A 523 1.14 -13.84 -16.08
CA GLU A 523 0.83 -15.22 -16.44
C GLU A 523 0.19 -15.25 -17.83
N LEU A 524 0.89 -15.90 -18.76
CA LEU A 524 0.30 -16.40 -20.00
C LEU A 524 -0.67 -17.53 -19.64
N ILE A 525 -1.93 -17.19 -19.40
CA ILE A 525 -3.02 -18.12 -19.67
C ILE A 525 -3.10 -18.23 -21.19
N LYS A 526 -2.41 -19.23 -21.75
CA LYS A 526 -2.77 -19.77 -23.06
C LYS A 526 -4.11 -20.45 -22.87
N THR A 527 -5.20 -19.72 -23.12
CA THR A 527 -6.45 -20.36 -23.50
C THR A 527 -6.20 -21.04 -24.83
N GLU A 528 -6.15 -22.37 -24.84
CA GLU A 528 -6.37 -23.14 -26.05
C GLU A 528 -7.73 -22.70 -26.60
N GLU A 529 -7.71 -21.92 -27.68
CA GLU A 529 -8.82 -21.86 -28.61
C GLU A 529 -8.97 -23.27 -29.17
N ILE A 530 -9.87 -24.02 -28.56
CA ILE A 530 -10.48 -25.18 -29.21
C ILE A 530 -11.30 -24.60 -30.34
N GLU A 531 -10.75 -24.65 -31.56
CA GLU A 531 -11.55 -24.62 -32.78
C GLU A 531 -12.55 -25.78 -32.69
N VAL A 532 -13.74 -25.48 -32.18
CA VAL A 532 -14.89 -26.35 -32.34
C VAL A 532 -15.30 -26.17 -33.79
N ASP A 533 -14.91 -27.12 -34.63
CA ASP A 533 -15.47 -27.31 -35.97
C ASP A 533 -17.00 -27.24 -35.85
N THR A 534 -17.56 -26.11 -36.25
CA THR A 534 -18.99 -25.98 -36.50
C THR A 534 -19.31 -26.64 -37.83
N GLU A 535 -19.06 -27.93 -37.94
CA GLU A 535 -19.70 -28.74 -38.96
C GLU A 535 -21.18 -28.90 -38.59
N ALA A 536 -21.99 -28.13 -39.31
CA ALA A 536 -23.39 -28.36 -39.60
C ALA A 536 -24.21 -28.99 -38.46
N ILE A 537 -24.77 -28.14 -37.60
CA ILE A 537 -25.99 -28.48 -36.85
C ILE A 537 -27.09 -28.67 -37.91
N ILE A 538 -27.21 -29.91 -38.40
CA ILE A 538 -28.32 -30.33 -39.23
C ILE A 538 -29.55 -30.37 -38.30
N PRO A 539 -30.61 -29.59 -38.58
CA PRO A 539 -31.82 -29.60 -37.77
C PRO A 539 -32.38 -31.03 -37.68
N VAL A 540 -32.88 -31.43 -36.51
CA VAL A 540 -33.47 -32.77 -36.27
C VAL A 540 -34.61 -33.12 -37.26
N SER A 541 -35.22 -32.11 -37.90
CA SER A 541 -36.16 -32.29 -39.01
C SER A 541 -35.53 -32.98 -40.23
N ASN A 542 -34.26 -32.72 -40.52
CA ASN A 542 -33.54 -33.28 -41.65
C ASN A 542 -33.13 -34.75 -41.43
N ILE A 543 -32.82 -35.15 -40.18
CA ILE A 543 -32.50 -36.55 -39.86
C ILE A 543 -33.75 -37.42 -40.04
N ARG A 544 -34.93 -36.91 -39.67
CA ARG A 544 -36.20 -37.63 -39.87
C ARG A 544 -36.56 -37.75 -41.35
N GLN A 545 -36.23 -36.73 -42.15
CA GLN A 545 -36.41 -36.76 -43.61
C GLN A 545 -35.39 -37.68 -44.30
N LEU A 546 -34.12 -37.65 -43.90
CA LEU A 546 -33.08 -38.54 -44.44
C LEU A 546 -33.32 -40.01 -44.04
N ALA A 547 -33.79 -40.27 -42.82
CA ALA A 547 -34.20 -41.61 -42.41
C ALA A 547 -35.42 -42.10 -43.20
N ALA A 548 -36.41 -41.22 -43.46
CA ALA A 548 -37.55 -41.56 -44.29
C ALA A 548 -37.14 -41.84 -45.75
N VAL A 549 -36.25 -41.03 -46.32
CA VAL A 549 -35.71 -41.26 -47.67
C VAL A 549 -34.90 -42.56 -47.73
N SER A 550 -34.06 -42.84 -46.74
CA SER A 550 -33.29 -44.10 -46.69
C SER A 550 -34.17 -45.34 -46.50
N ILE A 551 -35.26 -45.23 -45.73
CA ILE A 551 -36.26 -46.30 -45.60
C ILE A 551 -36.99 -46.51 -46.94
N VAL A 552 -37.39 -45.44 -47.62
CA VAL A 552 -38.04 -45.51 -48.94
C VAL A 552 -37.09 -46.07 -50.00
N GLU A 553 -35.82 -45.68 -50.01
CA GLU A 553 -34.81 -46.24 -50.91
C GLU A 553 -34.58 -47.73 -50.66
N LYS A 554 -34.49 -48.16 -49.40
CA LYS A 554 -34.38 -49.59 -49.06
C LYS A 554 -35.63 -50.38 -49.46
N GLU A 555 -36.80 -49.78 -49.35
CA GLU A 555 -38.06 -50.42 -49.76
C GLU A 555 -38.16 -50.51 -51.30
N ILE A 556 -37.69 -49.49 -52.03
CA ILE A 556 -37.58 -49.53 -53.50
C ILE A 556 -36.58 -50.60 -53.95
N GLU A 557 -35.44 -50.75 -53.26
CA GLU A 557 -34.43 -51.77 -53.59
C GLU A 557 -34.97 -53.19 -53.35
N ARG A 558 -35.68 -53.43 -52.23
CA ARG A 558 -36.37 -54.71 -51.97
C ARG A 558 -37.40 -55.04 -53.04
N GLU A 559 -38.14 -54.03 -53.52
CA GLU A 559 -39.15 -54.25 -54.55
C GLU A 559 -38.56 -54.47 -55.93
N ARG A 560 -37.38 -53.90 -56.23
CA ARG A 560 -36.58 -54.30 -57.40
C ARG A 560 -36.08 -55.73 -57.29
N GLU A 561 -35.63 -56.16 -56.11
CA GLU A 561 -35.20 -57.55 -55.87
C GLU A 561 -36.37 -58.54 -56.03
N ARG A 562 -37.56 -58.22 -55.49
CA ARG A 562 -38.78 -59.02 -55.72
C ARG A 562 -39.17 -59.09 -57.19
N GLN A 563 -39.11 -57.97 -57.92
CA GLN A 563 -39.40 -57.96 -59.35
C GLN A 563 -38.35 -58.75 -60.15
N ALA A 564 -37.09 -58.73 -59.74
CA ALA A 564 -36.03 -59.55 -60.33
C ALA A 564 -36.25 -61.05 -60.06
N GLN A 565 -36.68 -61.43 -58.86
CA GLN A 565 -37.04 -62.81 -58.51
C GLN A 565 -38.26 -63.32 -59.30
N LEU A 566 -39.30 -62.49 -59.44
CA LEU A 566 -40.46 -62.80 -60.28
C LEU A 566 -40.10 -62.91 -61.77
N ALA A 567 -39.11 -62.14 -62.23
CA ALA A 567 -38.59 -62.22 -63.60
C ALA A 567 -37.72 -63.48 -63.82
N SER A 568 -36.99 -63.97 -62.80
CA SER A 568 -36.31 -65.27 -62.87
C SER A 568 -37.29 -66.43 -62.83
N GLU A 569 -38.33 -66.39 -61.99
CA GLU A 569 -39.38 -67.43 -61.98
C GLU A 569 -40.14 -67.52 -63.30
N LYS A 570 -40.36 -66.39 -63.99
CA LYS A 570 -40.95 -66.38 -65.35
C LYS A 570 -40.00 -66.88 -66.45
N LYS A 571 -38.68 -66.94 -66.20
CA LYS A 571 -37.72 -67.57 -67.13
C LYS A 571 -37.63 -69.09 -66.93
N ASP A 572 -37.95 -69.58 -65.74
CA ASP A 572 -37.91 -71.01 -65.39
C ASP A 572 -39.22 -71.76 -65.65
N THR A 573 -40.27 -71.09 -66.16
CA THR A 573 -41.43 -71.80 -66.72
C THR A 573 -41.08 -72.31 -68.13
N PRO A 574 -41.00 -73.62 -68.37
CA PRO A 574 -40.77 -74.15 -69.71
C PRO A 574 -42.00 -73.85 -70.58
N LYS A 575 -41.78 -73.24 -71.75
CA LYS A 575 -42.79 -73.15 -72.81
C LYS A 575 -43.22 -74.56 -73.19
N ILE A 576 -44.40 -74.96 -72.77
CA ILE A 576 -45.12 -76.09 -73.35
C ILE A 576 -45.66 -75.59 -74.70
N ASN A 577 -45.24 -76.27 -75.78
CA ASN A 577 -45.74 -76.07 -77.14
C ASN A 577 -47.24 -76.29 -77.26
#